data_AF-A0ABD2RBP4-F1
#
_entry.id   AF-A0ABD2RBP4-F1
#
_cell.length_a   1.000
_cell.length_b   1.000
_cell.length_c   1.000
_cell.angle_alpha   90.00
_cell.angle_beta   90.00
_cell.angle_gamma   90.00
#
_symmetry.space_group_name_H-M   'P 1'
#
loop_
_entity.id
_entity.type
_entity.pdbx_description
1 polymer ?
#
loop_
_entity_poly.entity_id
_entity_poly.type
_entity_poly.pdbx_seq_one_letter_code
_entity_poly.pdbx_strand_id
1 'polypeptide(L)'
;MNPFTMLPEGCLSEIISFTTPVDTIRSSVISREFKAAAESDVVWDKFLPSDHQNIVSRSVSPILFENKKDLYFRLSQSPILLDEGKMSFWLDKTNGKKCYLLSSRELTISFSDTELFWEHTFDADSRFPEVAFLNNVDLLDIRGKIGTRELS
;
A
#
# COMPACT_ATOMS: atom_id res chain seq x y z
N MET A 1 -34.86 -21.15 -5.04
CA MET A 1 -33.66 -21.36 -5.87
C MET A 1 -32.84 -20.08 -5.79
N ASN A 2 -31.56 -20.14 -5.42
CA ASN A 2 -30.73 -18.93 -5.35
C ASN A 2 -30.32 -18.55 -6.79
N PRO A 3 -30.72 -17.39 -7.33
CA PRO A 3 -30.42 -17.04 -8.73
C PRO A 3 -28.91 -16.95 -8.99
N PHE A 4 -28.09 -16.70 -7.97
CA PHE A 4 -26.64 -16.62 -8.09
C PHE A 4 -25.96 -17.97 -8.31
N THR A 5 -26.59 -19.10 -7.95
CA THR A 5 -26.02 -20.44 -8.20
C THR A 5 -26.14 -20.87 -9.67
N MET A 6 -26.82 -20.07 -10.50
CA MET A 6 -26.96 -20.31 -11.94
C MET A 6 -25.97 -19.48 -12.78
N LEU A 7 -25.22 -18.56 -12.15
CA LEU A 7 -24.21 -17.75 -12.84
C LEU A 7 -22.90 -18.52 -12.96
N PRO A 8 -22.21 -18.47 -14.12
CA PRO A 8 -20.84 -18.94 -14.23
C PRO A 8 -19.91 -18.20 -13.26
N GLU A 9 -18.88 -18.89 -12.76
CA GLU A 9 -17.89 -18.31 -11.84
C GLU A 9 -17.30 -16.99 -12.36
N GLY A 10 -16.96 -16.92 -13.65
CA GLY A 10 -16.41 -15.71 -14.26
C GLY A 10 -17.35 -14.50 -14.17
N CYS A 11 -18.67 -14.71 -14.29
CA CYS A 11 -19.65 -13.63 -14.11
C CYS A 11 -19.71 -13.18 -12.65
N LEU A 12 -19.62 -14.12 -11.70
CA LEU A 12 -19.56 -13.80 -10.27
C LEU A 12 -18.28 -13.04 -9.93
N SER A 13 -17.11 -13.46 -10.44
CA SER A 13 -15.84 -12.75 -10.27
C SER A 13 -15.93 -11.34 -10.81
N GLU A 14 -16.47 -11.16 -12.02
CA GLU A 14 -16.63 -9.82 -12.60
C GLU A 14 -17.53 -8.93 -11.73
N ILE A 15 -18.67 -9.43 -11.25
CA ILE A 15 -19.55 -8.68 -10.34
C ILE A 15 -18.84 -8.31 -9.03
N ILE A 16 -18.18 -9.28 -8.40
CA ILE A 16 -17.47 -9.09 -7.12
C ILE A 16 -16.31 -8.10 -7.26
N SER A 17 -15.64 -8.08 -8.42
CA SER A 17 -14.54 -7.15 -8.70
C SER A 17 -14.95 -5.67 -8.71
N PHE A 18 -16.25 -5.35 -8.80
CA PHE A 18 -16.77 -3.98 -8.66
C PHE A 18 -17.15 -3.61 -7.21
N THR A 19 -16.91 -4.52 -6.26
CA THR A 19 -17.15 -4.27 -4.83
C THR A 19 -15.87 -3.80 -4.13
N THR A 20 -15.84 -3.77 -2.80
CA THR A 20 -14.61 -3.54 -2.05
C THR A 20 -13.86 -4.85 -1.77
N PRO A 21 -12.54 -4.80 -1.52
CA PRO A 21 -11.77 -5.94 -1.02
C PRO A 21 -12.41 -6.60 0.20
N VAL A 22 -12.97 -5.80 1.11
CA VAL A 22 -13.64 -6.29 2.32
C VAL A 22 -14.93 -7.06 1.98
N ASP A 23 -15.75 -6.53 1.08
CA ASP A 23 -17.00 -7.17 0.67
C ASP A 23 -16.73 -8.42 -0.16
N THR A 24 -15.66 -8.43 -0.96
CA THR A 24 -15.16 -9.62 -1.65
C THR A 24 -14.85 -10.74 -0.66
N ILE A 25 -14.07 -10.45 0.39
CA ILE A 25 -13.75 -11.44 1.42
C ILE A 25 -15.02 -11.92 2.14
N ARG A 26 -15.95 -11.02 2.47
CA ARG A 26 -17.23 -11.40 3.10
C ARG A 26 -18.10 -12.26 2.19
N SER A 27 -18.03 -12.06 0.89
CA SER A 27 -18.79 -12.87 -0.06
C SER A 27 -18.32 -14.32 -0.09
N SER A 28 -17.04 -14.58 0.21
CA SER A 28 -16.45 -15.93 0.12
C SER A 28 -17.05 -16.95 1.09
N VAL A 29 -17.78 -16.51 2.12
CA VAL A 29 -18.45 -17.40 3.09
C VAL A 29 -19.91 -17.71 2.74
N ILE A 30 -20.44 -17.14 1.65
CA ILE A 30 -21.84 -17.32 1.23
C ILE A 30 -22.05 -18.71 0.60
N SER A 31 -21.18 -19.11 -0.31
CA SER A 31 -21.24 -20.42 -1.00
C SER A 31 -19.88 -20.81 -1.59
N ARG A 32 -19.76 -22.04 -2.13
CA ARG A 32 -18.54 -22.50 -2.79
C ARG A 32 -18.23 -21.71 -4.06
N GLU A 33 -19.26 -21.32 -4.81
CA GLU A 33 -19.16 -20.55 -6.04
C GLU A 33 -18.67 -19.13 -5.74
N PHE A 34 -19.22 -18.48 -4.70
CA PHE A 34 -18.73 -17.19 -4.22
C PHE A 34 -17.30 -17.28 -3.69
N LYS A 35 -16.96 -18.36 -2.99
CA LYS A 35 -15.58 -18.58 -2.52
C LYS A 35 -14.60 -18.63 -3.69
N ALA A 36 -14.88 -19.48 -4.69
CA ALA A 36 -14.05 -19.60 -5.89
C ALA A 36 -13.91 -18.25 -6.61
N ALA A 37 -15.04 -17.57 -6.83
CA ALA A 37 -15.06 -16.28 -7.50
C ALA A 37 -14.27 -15.20 -6.74
N ALA A 38 -14.36 -15.15 -5.41
CA ALA A 38 -13.65 -14.19 -4.55
C ALA A 38 -12.15 -14.51 -4.35
N GLU A 39 -11.73 -15.74 -4.65
CA GLU A 39 -10.31 -16.15 -4.63
C GLU A 39 -9.63 -15.97 -6.00
N SER A 40 -10.39 -15.66 -7.05
CA SER A 40 -9.89 -15.47 -8.41
C SER A 40 -9.02 -14.22 -8.57
N ASP A 41 -7.88 -14.36 -9.26
CA ASP A 41 -6.99 -13.25 -9.60
C ASP A 41 -7.67 -12.18 -10.46
N VAL A 42 -8.75 -12.50 -11.18
CA VAL A 42 -9.54 -11.51 -11.93
C VAL A 42 -10.09 -10.42 -11.00
N VAL A 43 -10.50 -10.81 -9.79
CA VAL A 43 -11.02 -9.88 -8.78
C VAL A 43 -9.89 -9.03 -8.21
N TRP A 44 -8.81 -9.68 -7.76
CA TRP A 44 -7.72 -9.00 -7.07
C TRP A 44 -6.87 -8.11 -8.00
N ASP A 45 -6.86 -8.38 -9.30
CA ASP A 45 -6.25 -7.49 -10.29
C ASP A 45 -6.92 -6.11 -10.34
N LYS A 46 -8.23 -6.02 -10.11
CA LYS A 46 -8.93 -4.72 -10.06
C LYS A 46 -8.70 -3.95 -8.76
N PHE A 47 -8.33 -4.65 -7.69
CA PHE A 47 -8.04 -4.02 -6.38
C PHE A 47 -6.57 -3.63 -6.22
N LEU A 48 -5.68 -4.28 -6.97
CA LEU A 48 -4.29 -3.88 -7.03
C LEU A 48 -4.12 -2.63 -7.91
N PRO A 49 -3.15 -1.77 -7.59
CA PRO A 49 -2.74 -0.74 -8.51
C PRO A 49 -2.31 -1.31 -9.87
N SER A 50 -2.64 -0.59 -10.95
CA SER A 50 -2.23 -0.99 -12.31
C SER A 50 -0.70 -1.08 -12.48
N ASP A 51 0.05 -0.33 -11.69
CA ASP A 51 1.50 -0.28 -11.62
C ASP A 51 2.10 -1.13 -10.48
N HIS A 52 1.35 -2.08 -9.91
CA HIS A 52 1.82 -2.93 -8.80
C HIS A 52 3.18 -3.61 -9.09
N GLN A 53 3.43 -4.01 -10.34
CA GLN A 53 4.72 -4.61 -10.72
C GLN A 53 5.88 -3.62 -10.59
N ASN A 54 5.66 -2.35 -10.94
CA ASN A 54 6.67 -1.30 -10.75
C ASN A 54 6.92 -1.05 -9.26
N ILE A 55 5.86 -0.98 -8.46
CA ILE A 55 5.95 -0.81 -7.00
C ILE A 55 6.74 -1.96 -6.38
N VAL A 56 6.45 -3.21 -6.73
CA VAL A 56 7.19 -4.39 -6.25
C VAL A 56 8.65 -4.33 -6.67
N SER A 57 8.95 -3.91 -7.90
CA SER A 57 10.35 -3.81 -8.38
C SER A 57 11.19 -2.75 -7.65
N ARG A 58 10.54 -1.71 -7.09
CA ARG A 58 11.19 -0.64 -6.32
C ARG A 58 11.37 -0.98 -4.85
N SER A 59 10.81 -2.12 -4.40
CA SER A 59 10.92 -2.54 -3.01
C SER A 59 12.36 -2.85 -2.64
N VAL A 60 12.78 -2.40 -1.45
CA VAL A 60 14.12 -2.66 -0.92
C VAL A 60 14.33 -4.15 -0.63
N SER A 61 13.27 -4.84 -0.22
CA SER A 61 13.29 -6.26 0.11
C SER A 61 12.35 -7.03 -0.82
N PRO A 62 12.76 -8.20 -1.37
CA PRO A 62 11.92 -8.97 -2.27
C PRO A 62 10.55 -9.31 -1.68
N ILE A 63 9.49 -9.02 -2.43
CA ILE A 63 8.12 -9.40 -2.09
C ILE A 63 7.79 -10.69 -2.84
N LEU A 64 7.88 -11.81 -2.14
CA LEU A 64 7.39 -13.09 -2.65
C LEU A 64 5.87 -13.11 -2.53
N PHE A 65 5.13 -13.66 -3.49
CA PHE A 65 3.69 -13.88 -3.37
C PHE A 65 3.24 -15.00 -4.31
N GLU A 66 2.20 -15.73 -3.93
CA GLU A 66 1.70 -16.87 -4.71
C GLU A 66 0.66 -16.48 -5.77
N ASN A 67 -0.14 -15.45 -5.48
CA ASN A 67 -1.22 -14.95 -6.33
C ASN A 67 -1.53 -13.48 -6.01
N LYS A 68 -2.42 -12.84 -6.77
CA LYS A 68 -2.69 -11.38 -6.62
C LYS A 68 -3.38 -11.06 -5.30
N LYS A 69 -4.18 -11.99 -4.76
CA LYS A 69 -4.75 -11.88 -3.43
C LYS A 69 -3.65 -11.77 -2.37
N ASP A 70 -2.71 -12.72 -2.36
CA ASP A 70 -1.57 -12.71 -1.43
C ASP A 70 -0.78 -11.40 -1.53
N LEU A 71 -0.49 -10.93 -2.75
CA LEU A 71 0.15 -9.63 -2.95
C LEU A 71 -0.63 -8.48 -2.31
N TYR A 72 -1.94 -8.39 -2.54
CA TYR A 72 -2.78 -7.35 -1.94
C TYR A 72 -2.73 -7.39 -0.41
N PHE A 73 -2.80 -8.58 0.19
CA PHE A 73 -2.73 -8.74 1.64
C PHE A 73 -1.37 -8.30 2.19
N ARG A 74 -0.26 -8.68 1.54
CA ARG A 74 1.08 -8.24 1.96
C ARG A 74 1.21 -6.72 1.92
N LEU A 75 0.79 -6.10 0.83
CA LEU A 75 0.86 -4.65 0.66
C LEU A 75 -0.09 -3.87 1.59
N SER A 76 -1.18 -4.48 2.05
CA SER A 76 -2.14 -3.82 2.95
C SER A 76 -1.91 -4.08 4.45
N GLN A 77 -1.20 -5.16 4.80
CA GLN A 77 -0.91 -5.50 6.20
C GLN A 77 0.35 -4.85 6.72
N SER A 78 1.41 -4.77 5.89
CA SER A 78 2.70 -4.22 6.29
C SER A 78 3.18 -3.23 5.26
N PRO A 79 3.55 -2.01 5.66
CA PRO A 79 4.23 -1.10 4.78
C PRO A 79 5.55 -1.68 4.29
N ILE A 80 5.84 -1.46 3.01
CA ILE A 80 7.12 -1.79 2.39
C ILE A 80 7.95 -0.51 2.25
N LEU A 81 9.26 -0.68 2.18
CA LEU A 81 10.18 0.41 1.85
C LEU A 81 10.51 0.39 0.36
N LEU A 82 10.45 1.56 -0.25
CA LEU A 82 10.75 1.83 -1.65
C LEU A 82 11.96 2.76 -1.75
N ASP A 83 12.59 2.76 -2.93
CA ASP A 83 13.59 3.76 -3.35
C ASP A 83 14.70 3.95 -2.31
N GLU A 84 15.47 2.89 -2.04
CA GLU A 84 16.56 2.89 -1.04
C GLU A 84 16.09 3.16 0.40
N GLY A 85 14.80 2.97 0.69
CA GLY A 85 14.23 3.21 2.02
C GLY A 85 13.85 4.65 2.28
N LYS A 86 13.75 5.47 1.24
CA LYS A 86 13.39 6.89 1.34
C LYS A 86 11.88 7.12 1.37
N MET A 87 11.10 6.12 0.95
CA MET A 87 9.65 6.16 0.93
C MET A 87 9.06 4.86 1.45
N SER A 88 7.95 4.93 2.17
CA SER A 88 7.19 3.76 2.62
C SER A 88 5.85 3.71 1.90
N PHE A 89 5.44 2.53 1.44
CA PHE A 89 4.21 2.31 0.68
C PHE A 89 3.36 1.21 1.30
N TRP A 90 2.03 1.38 1.27
CA TRP A 90 1.06 0.35 1.59
C TRP A 90 -0.27 0.61 0.86
N LEU A 91 -1.15 -0.39 0.84
CA LEU A 91 -2.52 -0.24 0.39
C LEU A 91 -3.45 -0.01 1.57
N ASP A 92 -4.41 0.90 1.42
CA ASP A 92 -5.53 0.99 2.35
C ASP A 92 -6.30 -0.33 2.34
N LYS A 93 -6.40 -0.96 3.51
CA LYS A 93 -7.00 -2.29 3.64
C LYS A 93 -8.45 -2.36 3.17
N THR A 94 -9.20 -1.26 3.27
CA THR A 94 -10.63 -1.24 2.98
C THR A 94 -10.94 -1.02 1.51
N ASN A 95 -10.17 -0.15 0.85
CA ASN A 95 -10.49 0.33 -0.50
C ASN A 95 -9.37 0.17 -1.53
N GLY A 96 -8.20 -0.35 -1.13
CA GLY A 96 -7.08 -0.63 -2.03
C GLY A 96 -6.36 0.62 -2.55
N LYS A 97 -6.65 1.81 -2.02
CA LYS A 97 -5.95 3.03 -2.43
C LYS A 97 -4.50 3.00 -1.99
N LYS A 98 -3.65 3.57 -2.82
CA LYS A 98 -2.23 3.76 -2.53
C LYS A 98 -2.05 4.70 -1.34
N CYS A 99 -1.17 4.33 -0.43
CA CYS A 99 -0.73 5.16 0.68
C CYS A 99 0.80 5.25 0.67
N TYR A 100 1.32 6.46 0.89
CA TYR A 100 2.74 6.72 0.94
C TYR A 100 3.10 7.49 2.21
N LEU A 101 4.28 7.23 2.74
CA LEU A 101 4.95 8.07 3.72
C LEU A 101 6.35 8.41 3.20
N LEU A 102 6.73 9.68 3.25
CA LEU A 102 8.07 10.14 2.90
C LEU A 102 8.97 10.11 4.14
N SER A 103 10.22 9.69 3.95
CA SER A 103 11.25 9.84 4.99
C SER A 103 11.63 11.32 5.17
N SER A 104 12.25 11.66 6.29
CA SER A 104 12.81 13.01 6.51
C SER A 104 13.79 13.43 5.41
N ARG A 105 14.48 12.47 4.79
CA ARG A 105 15.43 12.70 3.69
C ARG A 105 14.77 13.13 2.38
N GLU A 106 13.48 12.81 2.18
CA GLU A 106 12.70 13.26 1.01
C GLU A 106 11.91 14.55 1.29
N LEU A 107 12.00 15.08 2.50
CA LEU A 107 11.36 16.33 2.88
C LEU A 107 12.35 17.48 2.77
N THR A 108 11.85 18.64 2.32
CA THR A 108 12.56 19.91 2.47
C THR A 108 12.20 20.48 3.82
N ILE A 109 13.15 20.47 4.75
CA ILE A 109 12.97 20.95 6.13
C ILE A 109 13.85 22.19 6.33
N SER A 110 13.27 23.23 6.92
CA SER A 110 14.02 24.47 7.20
C SER A 110 15.19 24.20 8.12
N PHE A 111 16.37 24.70 7.72
CA PHE A 111 17.63 24.53 8.45
C PHE A 111 18.05 23.07 8.67
N SER A 112 17.58 22.12 7.85
CA SER A 112 17.89 20.67 7.98
C SER A 112 19.38 20.35 8.11
N ASP A 113 20.23 21.14 7.43
CA ASP A 113 21.68 20.90 7.40
C ASP A 113 22.41 21.52 8.59
N THR A 114 21.67 22.19 9.49
CA THR A 114 22.23 22.84 10.68
C THR A 114 22.07 21.94 11.89
N GLU A 115 23.14 21.24 12.27
CA GLU A 115 23.19 20.30 13.40
C GLU A 115 22.77 20.91 14.75
N LEU A 116 22.80 22.25 14.88
CA LEU A 116 22.28 22.94 16.07
C LEU A 116 20.77 22.78 16.26
N PHE A 117 20.03 22.61 15.16
CA PHE A 117 18.57 22.58 15.17
C PHE A 117 18.01 21.18 14.95
N TRP A 118 18.70 20.35 14.17
CA TRP A 118 18.25 19.01 13.81
C TRP A 118 19.31 17.97 14.14
N GLU A 119 18.86 16.89 14.76
CA GLU A 119 19.65 15.68 14.93
C GLU A 119 19.09 14.58 14.02
N HIS A 120 19.96 13.98 13.22
CA HIS A 120 19.61 12.80 12.42
C HIS A 120 19.98 11.55 13.21
N THR A 121 18.97 10.78 13.62
CA THR A 121 19.16 9.66 14.53
C THR A 121 18.38 8.42 14.10
N PHE A 122 18.73 7.28 14.68
CA PHE A 122 18.00 6.03 14.51
C PHE A 122 16.90 5.94 15.57
N ASP A 123 15.71 5.54 15.16
CA ASP A 123 14.60 5.23 16.05
C ASP A 123 14.09 3.82 15.75
N ALA A 124 14.08 2.95 16.75
CA ALA A 124 13.64 1.57 16.62
C ALA A 124 12.15 1.43 16.30
N ASP A 125 11.34 2.44 16.66
CA ASP A 125 9.91 2.47 16.37
C ASP A 125 9.61 3.09 15.00
N SER A 126 10.63 3.64 14.32
CA SER A 126 10.49 4.19 12.97
C SER A 126 10.53 3.09 11.90
N ARG A 127 9.77 3.32 10.83
CA ARG A 127 9.85 2.51 9.60
C ARG A 127 11.10 2.82 8.77
N PHE A 128 11.72 3.98 9.01
CA PHE A 128 12.89 4.44 8.29
C PHE A 128 14.15 4.25 9.14
N PRO A 129 15.31 3.94 8.54
CA PRO A 129 16.56 3.77 9.27
C PRO A 129 17.07 5.07 9.90
N GLU A 130 16.54 6.21 9.47
CA GLU A 130 16.91 7.51 10.02
C GLU A 130 15.68 8.41 10.13
N VAL A 131 15.62 9.15 11.23
CA VAL A 131 14.61 10.18 11.51
C VAL A 131 15.28 11.51 11.81
N ALA A 132 14.56 12.61 11.59
CA ALA A 132 15.01 13.94 11.96
C ALA A 132 14.34 14.37 13.27
N PHE A 133 15.13 14.52 14.33
CA PHE A 133 14.70 15.01 15.63
C PHE A 133 14.94 16.52 15.72
N LEU A 134 13.89 17.28 16.04
CA LEU A 134 13.96 18.73 16.18
C LEU A 134 14.36 19.10 17.61
N ASN A 135 15.49 19.78 17.76
CA ASN A 135 15.97 20.24 19.07
C ASN A 135 15.29 21.55 19.50
N ASN A 136 15.48 22.61 18.71
CA ASN A 136 14.89 23.92 18.96
C ASN A 136 14.93 24.75 17.67
N VAL A 137 13.86 25.45 17.32
CA VAL A 137 13.87 26.38 16.17
C VAL A 137 12.80 27.45 16.35
N ASP A 138 13.09 28.68 15.94
CA ASP A 138 12.12 29.78 15.98
C ASP A 138 11.10 29.73 14.82
N LEU A 139 11.43 29.03 13.74
CA LEU A 139 10.56 28.84 12.57
C LEU A 139 10.71 27.43 12.00
N LEU A 140 9.60 26.71 11.94
CA LEU A 140 9.51 25.37 11.34
C LEU A 140 8.68 25.42 10.05
N ASP A 141 9.31 25.17 8.91
CA ASP A 141 8.63 24.91 7.64
C ASP A 141 9.15 23.58 7.06
N ILE A 142 8.21 22.67 6.79
CA ILE A 142 8.42 21.32 6.27
C ILE A 142 7.58 21.19 5.02
N ARG A 143 8.22 20.83 3.90
CA ARG A 143 7.56 20.65 2.61
C ARG A 143 7.88 19.27 2.06
N GLY A 144 6.86 18.59 1.56
CA GLY A 144 7.00 17.34 0.83
C GLY A 144 6.62 17.52 -0.64
N LYS A 145 7.18 16.68 -1.50
CA LYS A 145 6.79 16.60 -2.91
C LYS A 145 6.57 15.14 -3.27
N ILE A 146 5.48 14.86 -3.96
CA ILE A 146 5.20 13.54 -4.51
C ILE A 146 4.77 13.69 -5.96
N GLY A 147 5.24 12.79 -6.82
CA GLY A 147 4.82 12.75 -8.22
C GLY A 147 3.34 12.42 -8.30
N THR A 148 2.57 13.17 -9.09
CA THR A 148 1.13 12.89 -9.25
C THR A 148 0.85 11.51 -9.82
N ARG A 149 1.80 10.96 -10.61
CA ARG A 149 1.75 9.58 -11.12
C ARG A 149 1.84 8.52 -10.01
N GLU A 150 2.49 8.83 -8.90
CA GLU A 150 2.52 7.93 -7.73
C GLU A 150 1.12 7.85 -7.09
N LEU A 151 0.34 8.93 -7.17
CA LEU A 151 -0.99 9.05 -6.57
C LEU A 151 -2.13 8.57 -7.47
N SER A 152 -1.86 8.33 -8.76
CA SER A 152 -2.85 7.90 -9.76
C SER A 152 -3.08 6.39 -9.77
#